data_AF-A0A6G7VEX8-F1
#
_entry.id   AF-A0A6G7VEX8-F1
#
_cell.length_a   1.000
_cell.length_b   1.000
_cell.length_c   1.000
_cell.angle_alpha   90.00
_cell.angle_beta   90.00
_cell.angle_gamma   90.00
#
_symmetry.space_group_name_H-M   'P 1'
#
loop_
_entity.id
_entity.type
_entity.pdbx_description
1 polymer ?
#
loop_
_entity_poly.entity_id
_entity_poly.type
_entity_poly.pdbx_seq_one_letter_code
_entity_poly.pdbx_strand_id
1 'polypeptide(L)'
;MVTDDDIAFFMERLQWYDFVTDENIKAFDDWGWAVVDHEVLLARSALEFLRDRLPDAALAMIAAADAQFRAHPQAFAHMFRRAIGSIDAKAALAGWVDDDDGKPVPIPPSHWWWQLPKDW
;
A
#
# COMPACT_ATOMS: atom_id res chain seq x y z
N MET A 1 4.70 19.49 2.01
CA MET A 1 5.96 18.84 2.43
C MET A 1 5.60 17.77 3.44
N VAL A 2 5.95 16.52 3.17
CA VAL A 2 5.64 15.38 4.05
C VAL A 2 6.60 15.36 5.24
N THR A 3 6.05 15.26 6.44
CA THR A 3 6.69 15.31 7.76
C THR A 3 7.04 13.92 8.31
N ASP A 4 7.73 13.87 9.45
CA ASP A 4 7.99 12.61 10.17
C ASP A 4 6.70 11.98 10.72
N ASP A 5 5.72 12.80 11.12
CA ASP A 5 4.40 12.32 11.56
C ASP A 5 3.63 11.66 10.42
N ASP A 6 3.76 12.20 9.20
CA ASP A 6 3.17 11.57 8.01
C ASP A 6 3.84 10.22 7.71
N ILE A 7 5.17 10.12 7.84
CA ILE A 7 5.89 8.85 7.69
C ILE A 7 5.41 7.84 8.73
N ALA A 8 5.26 8.26 9.99
CA ALA A 8 4.74 7.41 11.05
C ALA A 8 3.31 6.92 10.75
N PHE A 9 2.44 7.80 10.26
CA PHE A 9 1.11 7.44 9.79
C PHE A 9 1.15 6.42 8.64
N PHE A 10 2.01 6.61 7.63
CA PHE A 10 2.14 5.64 6.53
C PHE A 10 2.64 4.29 7.03
N MET A 11 3.59 4.26 7.97
CA MET A 11 4.04 3.01 8.59
C MET A 11 2.91 2.33 9.38
N GLU A 12 2.10 3.10 10.13
CA GLU A 12 0.93 2.59 10.85
C GLU A 12 -0.10 1.97 9.89
N ARG A 13 -0.29 2.55 8.70
CA ARG A 13 -1.16 1.97 7.67
C ARG A 13 -0.52 0.75 7.03
N LEU A 14 0.77 0.78 6.71
CA LEU A 14 1.46 -0.34 6.10
C LEU A 14 1.50 -1.56 7.04
N GLN A 15 1.58 -1.37 8.37
CA GLN A 15 1.73 -2.46 9.34
C GLN A 15 0.70 -3.59 9.18
N TRP A 16 -0.49 -3.28 8.65
CA TRP A 16 -1.55 -4.25 8.32
C TRP A 16 -1.15 -5.27 7.24
N TYR A 17 0.05 -5.15 6.66
CA TYR A 17 0.59 -6.15 5.76
C TYR A 17 0.65 -7.53 6.41
N ASP A 18 0.87 -7.61 7.72
CA ASP A 18 0.97 -8.86 8.48
C ASP A 18 -0.33 -9.68 8.48
N PHE A 19 -1.48 -9.03 8.29
CA PHE A 19 -2.76 -9.68 8.14
C PHE A 19 -2.90 -10.40 6.79
N VAL A 20 -2.09 -10.08 5.77
CA VAL A 20 -2.18 -10.67 4.43
C VAL A 20 -1.65 -12.09 4.44
N THR A 21 -2.49 -13.01 4.90
CA THR A 21 -2.26 -14.46 4.94
C THR A 21 -3.50 -15.19 4.43
N ASP A 22 -3.31 -16.38 3.86
CA ASP A 22 -4.45 -17.13 3.32
C ASP A 22 -5.42 -17.60 4.42
N GLU A 23 -4.92 -17.74 5.66
CA GLU A 23 -5.71 -18.07 6.85
C GLU A 23 -6.71 -16.96 7.20
N ASN A 24 -6.38 -15.70 6.91
CA ASN A 24 -7.21 -14.54 7.25
C ASN A 24 -8.28 -14.22 6.19
N ILE A 25 -8.32 -14.92 5.05
CA ILE A 25 -9.30 -14.67 3.98
C ILE A 25 -10.74 -14.68 4.49
N LYS A 26 -11.08 -15.64 5.35
CA LYS A 26 -12.41 -15.72 5.95
C LYS A 26 -12.72 -14.49 6.81
N ALA A 27 -11.75 -14.00 7.59
CA ALA A 27 -11.93 -12.83 8.43
C ALA A 27 -12.17 -11.58 7.57
N PHE A 28 -11.47 -11.43 6.44
CA PHE A 28 -11.69 -10.32 5.51
C PHE A 28 -13.12 -10.27 4.98
N ASP A 29 -13.69 -11.42 4.63
CA ASP A 29 -15.08 -11.52 4.18
C ASP A 29 -16.08 -11.12 5.28
N ASP A 30 -15.80 -11.54 6.52
CA ASP A 30 -16.67 -11.25 7.67
C ASP A 30 -16.60 -9.76 8.08
N TRP A 31 -15.47 -9.08 7.86
CA TRP A 31 -15.25 -7.69 8.27
C TRP A 31 -15.71 -6.67 7.24
N GLY A 32 -15.55 -6.94 5.94
CA GLY A 32 -15.98 -6.04 4.86
C GLY A 32 -15.19 -4.72 4.76
N TRP A 33 -13.93 -4.68 5.22
CA TRP A 33 -13.10 -3.48 5.37
C TRP A 33 -12.47 -2.95 4.07
N ALA A 34 -13.29 -2.47 3.13
CA ALA A 34 -12.76 -1.94 1.86
C ALA A 34 -11.87 -0.68 2.00
N VAL A 35 -11.99 0.08 3.10
CA VAL A 35 -11.22 1.33 3.32
C VAL A 35 -9.78 1.04 3.74
N VAL A 36 -9.58 0.08 4.66
CA VAL A 36 -8.23 -0.27 5.16
C VAL A 36 -7.39 -0.90 4.05
N ASP A 37 -8.01 -1.73 3.19
CA ASP A 37 -7.34 -2.35 2.05
C ASP A 37 -6.68 -1.30 1.12
N HIS A 38 -7.39 -0.20 0.86
CA HIS A 38 -6.90 0.86 0.00
C HIS A 38 -5.76 1.66 0.64
N GLU A 39 -5.89 2.00 1.93
CA GLU A 39 -4.88 2.77 2.67
C GLU A 39 -3.55 2.03 2.79
N VAL A 40 -3.55 0.69 2.88
CA VAL A 40 -2.31 -0.11 2.88
C VAL A 40 -1.53 0.08 1.58
N LEU A 41 -2.19 0.00 0.42
CA LEU A 41 -1.53 0.17 -0.88
C LEU A 41 -1.06 1.61 -1.10
N LEU A 42 -1.86 2.60 -0.67
CA LEU A 42 -1.45 4.01 -0.70
C LEU A 42 -0.22 4.25 0.18
N ALA A 43 -0.21 3.72 1.40
CA ALA A 43 0.93 3.82 2.30
C ALA A 43 2.19 3.21 1.69
N ARG A 44 2.08 2.01 1.10
CA ARG A 44 3.20 1.37 0.40
C ARG A 44 3.75 2.23 -0.72
N SER A 45 2.89 2.89 -1.50
CA SER A 45 3.30 3.81 -2.56
C SER A 45 3.89 5.12 -2.05
N ALA A 46 3.27 5.74 -1.04
CA ALA A 46 3.79 6.94 -0.40
C ALA A 46 5.20 6.71 0.14
N LEU A 47 5.41 5.59 0.84
CA LEU A 47 6.73 5.22 1.35
C LEU A 47 7.74 4.96 0.22
N GLU A 48 7.35 4.35 -0.91
CA GLU A 48 8.26 4.19 -2.06
C GLU A 48 8.73 5.54 -2.61
N PHE A 49 7.84 6.52 -2.74
CA PHE A 49 8.21 7.86 -3.20
C PHE A 49 9.17 8.60 -2.26
N LEU A 50 9.14 8.22 -0.99
CA LEU A 50 9.96 8.83 0.06
C LEU A 50 11.20 8.00 0.38
N ARG A 51 11.47 6.92 -0.38
CA ARG A 51 12.45 5.87 -0.05
C ARG A 51 13.82 6.41 0.36
N ASP A 52 14.34 7.41 -0.36
CA ASP A 52 15.68 7.97 -0.15
C ASP A 52 15.84 8.75 1.16
N ARG A 53 14.73 9.10 1.83
CA ARG A 53 14.71 9.84 3.11
C ARG A 53 14.11 9.03 4.26
N LEU A 54 13.78 7.76 4.03
CA LEU A 54 13.18 6.90 5.05
C LEU A 54 14.22 6.38 6.04
N PRO A 55 13.85 6.19 7.32
CA PRO A 55 14.69 5.46 8.27
C PRO A 55 14.74 3.96 7.91
N ASP A 56 15.80 3.28 8.36
CA ASP A 56 16.00 1.83 8.12
C ASP A 56 14.80 0.97 8.53
N ALA A 57 14.12 1.33 9.62
CA ALA A 57 12.93 0.63 10.08
C ALA A 57 11.78 0.65 9.05
N ALA A 58 11.58 1.78 8.37
CA ALA A 58 10.56 1.90 7.33
C ALA A 58 10.95 1.11 6.08
N LEU A 59 12.24 1.12 5.70
CA LEU A 59 12.76 0.29 4.61
C LEU A 59 12.60 -1.21 4.89
N ALA A 60 12.85 -1.63 6.14
CA ALA A 60 12.63 -3.01 6.56
C ALA A 60 11.15 -3.39 6.53
N MET A 61 10.25 -2.50 6.95
CA MET A 61 8.81 -2.71 6.87
C MET A 61 8.32 -2.85 5.43
N ILE A 62 8.81 -2.00 4.52
CA ILE A 62 8.53 -2.12 3.07
C ILE A 62 8.94 -3.51 2.56
N ALA A 63 10.15 -3.96 2.88
CA ALA A 63 10.64 -5.26 2.44
C ALA A 63 9.82 -6.42 3.03
N ALA A 64 9.41 -6.31 4.30
CA ALA A 64 8.56 -7.31 4.95
C ALA A 64 7.16 -7.36 4.32
N ALA A 65 6.54 -6.21 4.04
CA ALA A 65 5.26 -6.13 3.35
C ALA A 65 5.33 -6.74 1.95
N ASP A 66 6.35 -6.38 1.16
CA ASP A 66 6.55 -6.93 -0.18
C ASP A 66 6.73 -8.46 -0.14
N ALA A 67 7.50 -8.98 0.82
CA ALA A 67 7.67 -10.41 1.01
C ALA A 67 6.37 -11.12 1.41
N GLN A 68 5.60 -10.53 2.34
CA GLN A 68 4.32 -11.07 2.80
C GLN A 68 3.30 -11.15 1.66
N PHE A 69 3.15 -10.06 0.90
CA PHE A 69 2.25 -9.99 -0.25
C PHE A 69 2.61 -11.02 -1.32
N ARG A 70 3.91 -11.18 -1.61
CA ARG A 70 4.40 -12.18 -2.56
C ARG A 70 4.25 -13.62 -2.06
N ALA A 71 4.34 -13.85 -0.76
CA ALA A 71 4.17 -15.18 -0.16
C ALA A 71 2.71 -15.64 -0.15
N HIS A 72 1.76 -14.70 -0.09
CA HIS A 72 0.31 -14.98 -0.03
C HIS A 72 -0.45 -14.31 -1.18
N PRO A 73 -0.22 -14.72 -2.44
CA PRO A 73 -0.84 -14.09 -3.59
C PRO A 73 -2.37 -14.20 -3.57
N GLN A 74 -2.93 -15.29 -3.03
CA GLN A 74 -4.38 -15.46 -2.93
C GLN A 74 -4.98 -14.47 -1.93
N ALA A 75 -4.44 -14.39 -0.72
CA ALA A 75 -4.85 -13.39 0.27
C ALA A 75 -4.71 -11.96 -0.25
N PHE A 76 -3.58 -11.65 -0.90
CA PHE A 76 -3.35 -10.35 -1.52
C PHE A 76 -4.45 -10.00 -2.53
N ALA A 77 -4.73 -10.91 -3.46
CA ALA A 77 -5.77 -10.70 -4.45
C ALA A 77 -7.15 -10.53 -3.79
N HIS A 78 -7.43 -11.32 -2.76
CA HIS A 78 -8.71 -11.28 -2.06
C HIS A 78 -8.96 -9.94 -1.38
N MET A 79 -7.96 -9.45 -0.63
CA MET A 79 -8.01 -8.19 0.10
C MET A 79 -8.02 -7.00 -0.87
N PHE A 80 -7.06 -6.93 -1.80
CA PHE A 80 -6.82 -5.69 -2.54
C PHE A 80 -7.54 -5.56 -3.88
N ARG A 81 -8.18 -6.62 -4.41
CA ARG A 81 -8.83 -6.58 -5.75
C ARG A 81 -9.80 -5.42 -5.95
N ARG A 82 -10.52 -5.01 -4.90
CA ARG A 82 -11.47 -3.89 -4.99
C ARG A 82 -10.73 -2.58 -5.17
N ALA A 83 -9.76 -2.30 -4.29
CA ALA A 83 -8.91 -1.11 -4.36
C ALA A 83 -8.18 -1.00 -5.70
N ILE A 84 -7.54 -2.08 -6.15
CA ILE A 84 -6.83 -2.16 -7.44
C ILE A 84 -7.78 -1.88 -8.61
N GLY A 85 -9.00 -2.43 -8.58
CA GLY A 85 -9.97 -2.29 -9.67
C GLY A 85 -10.68 -0.94 -9.75
N SER A 86 -10.67 -0.13 -8.68
CA SER A 86 -11.46 1.10 -8.59
C SER A 86 -10.65 2.40 -8.50
N ILE A 87 -9.32 2.32 -8.42
CA ILE A 87 -8.48 3.49 -8.14
C ILE A 87 -8.23 4.36 -9.39
N ASP A 88 -8.26 5.69 -9.22
CA ASP A 88 -7.68 6.62 -10.19
C ASP A 88 -6.20 6.82 -9.88
N ALA A 89 -5.34 6.11 -10.62
CA ALA A 89 -3.89 6.16 -10.44
C ALA A 89 -3.27 7.57 -10.51
N LYS A 90 -3.94 8.54 -11.14
CA LYS A 90 -3.43 9.92 -11.26
C LYS A 90 -3.71 10.78 -10.02
N ALA A 91 -4.72 10.43 -9.23
CA ALA A 91 -5.19 11.22 -8.10
C ALA A 91 -5.13 10.46 -6.76
N ALA A 92 -4.82 9.17 -6.79
CA ALA A 92 -4.87 8.27 -5.63
C ALA A 92 -4.08 8.75 -4.41
N LEU A 93 -2.91 9.38 -4.63
CA LEU A 93 -2.03 9.85 -3.56
C LEU A 93 -2.32 11.29 -3.11
N ALA A 94 -3.45 11.86 -3.50
CA ALA A 94 -3.85 13.19 -3.06
C ALA A 94 -3.95 13.24 -1.53
N GLY A 95 -3.22 14.16 -0.90
CA GLY A 95 -3.15 14.26 0.56
C GLY A 95 -2.24 13.22 1.23
N TRP A 96 -1.54 12.39 0.46
CA TRP A 96 -0.48 11.50 0.94
C TRP A 96 0.89 12.02 0.55
N VAL A 97 1.11 12.18 -0.76
CA VAL A 97 2.36 12.71 -1.31
C VAL A 97 2.03 13.60 -2.49
N ASP A 98 2.46 14.85 -2.39
CA ASP A 98 2.35 15.85 -3.46
C ASP A 98 3.75 16.18 -4.02
N ASP A 99 3.79 16.55 -5.29
CA ASP A 99 4.97 17.09 -5.97
C ASP A 99 5.28 18.54 -5.53
N ASP A 100 6.33 19.12 -6.13
CA ASP A 100 6.77 20.48 -5.82
C ASP A 100 5.73 21.56 -6.21
N ASP A 101 4.81 21.25 -7.13
CA ASP A 101 3.70 22.12 -7.51
C ASP A 101 2.49 21.96 -6.57
N GLY A 102 2.57 21.07 -5.57
CA GLY A 102 1.47 20.73 -4.68
C GLY A 102 0.39 19.87 -5.35
N LYS A 103 0.72 19.14 -6.42
CA LYS A 103 -0.17 18.18 -7.07
C LYS A 103 0.11 16.77 -6.60
N PRO A 104 -0.90 15.89 -6.52
CA PRO A 104 -0.68 14.50 -6.16
C PRO A 104 0.30 13.81 -7.11
N VAL A 105 1.28 13.09 -6.57
CA VAL A 105 2.15 12.25 -7.41
C VAL A 105 1.34 11.07 -7.97
N PRO A 106 1.42 10.76 -9.28
CA PRO A 106 0.68 9.63 -9.84
C PRO A 106 1.32 8.31 -9.41
N ILE A 107 0.50 7.27 -9.20
CA ILE A 107 1.00 5.90 -8.99
C ILE A 107 1.69 5.42 -10.27
N PRO A 108 2.99 5.07 -10.24
CA PRO A 108 3.71 4.53 -11.37
C PRO A 108 3.15 3.16 -11.80
N PRO A 109 2.99 2.89 -13.10
CA PRO A 109 2.57 1.56 -13.59
C PRO A 109 3.51 0.42 -13.19
N SER A 110 4.77 0.73 -12.88
CA SER A 110 5.78 -0.21 -12.39
C SER A 110 5.56 -0.67 -10.95
N HIS A 111 4.65 -0.04 -10.19
CA HIS A 111 4.29 -0.50 -8.85
C HIS A 111 3.44 -1.77 -8.94
N TRP A 112 4.10 -2.93 -8.93
CA TRP A 112 3.47 -4.24 -9.09
C TRP A 112 2.37 -4.53 -8.04
N TRP A 113 2.42 -3.90 -6.86
CA TRP A 113 1.38 -4.05 -5.82
C TRP A 113 0.06 -3.32 -6.16
N TRP A 114 0.00 -2.60 -7.28
CA TRP A 114 -1.26 -2.13 -7.87
C TRP A 114 -1.75 -3.02 -8.99
N GLN A 115 -1.24 -4.25 -9.07
CA GLN A 115 -1.62 -5.26 -10.05
C GLN A 115 -2.05 -6.53 -9.32
N LEU A 116 -2.96 -7.30 -9.93
CA LEU A 116 -3.34 -8.60 -9.38
C LEU A 116 -2.22 -9.61 -9.62
N PRO A 117 -2.07 -10.67 -8.77
CA PRO A 117 -0.97 -11.63 -8.89
C PRO A 117 -0.77 -12.28 -10.25
N LYS A 118 -1.84 -12.41 -11.04
CA LYS A 118 -1.78 -12.92 -12.40
C LYS A 118 -1.01 -12.02 -13.39
N ASP A 119 -0.75 -10.77 -13.00
CA ASP A 119 -0.17 -9.70 -13.83
C ASP A 119 1.22 -9.22 -13.33
N TRP A 120 1.75 -9.79 -12.23
CA TRP A 120 3.02 -9.39 -11.59
C TRP A 120 4.32 -9.70 -12.36
#